data_AF-A0A0N4VWK2-F1
#
_entry.id   AF-A0A0N4VWK2-F1
#
_cell.length_a   1.000
_cell.length_b   1.000
_cell.length_c   1.000
_cell.angle_alpha   90.00
_cell.angle_beta   90.00
_cell.angle_gamma   90.00
#
_symmetry.space_group_name_H-M   'P 1'
#
loop_
_entity.id
_entity.type
_entity.pdbx_description
1 polymer ?
#
loop_
_entity_poly.entity_id
_entity_poly.type
_entity_poly.pdbx_seq_one_letter_code
_entity_poly.pdbx_strand_id
1 'polypeptide(L)' 'MSDNNEQEVPEEEVTPDYSKYDEDSVPPPEKEIKHVHPGRPDLDYDDRPVGPAPEE' A
#
# COMPACT_ATOMS: atom_id res chain seq x y z
N MET A 1 -1.35 36.41 -8.18
CA MET A 1 -0.70 36.27 -6.87
C MET A 1 -1.63 35.47 -5.98
N SER A 2 -1.35 34.17 -5.88
CA SER A 2 -1.77 33.30 -4.78
C SER A 2 -0.59 32.36 -4.59
N ASP A 3 0.28 32.69 -3.64
CA ASP A 3 1.34 31.83 -3.14
C ASP A 3 0.66 30.59 -2.54
N ASN A 4 0.49 29.54 -3.35
CA ASN A 4 0.34 28.20 -2.83
C ASN A 4 1.67 27.87 -2.17
N ASN A 5 1.75 28.15 -0.87
CA ASN A 5 2.78 27.61 -0.01
C ASN A 5 2.48 26.11 0.13
N GLU A 6 2.80 25.37 -0.93
CA GLU A 6 3.00 23.93 -0.92
C GLU A 6 4.07 23.71 0.13
N GLN A 7 3.63 23.27 1.30
CA GLN A 7 4.50 22.81 2.36
C GLN A 7 5.21 21.58 1.80
N GLU A 8 6.33 21.81 1.12
CA GLU A 8 7.29 20.80 0.70
C GLU A 8 7.67 20.05 1.98
N VAL A 9 6.97 18.95 2.24
CA VAL A 9 7.45 17.94 3.17
C VAL A 9 8.76 17.51 2.55
N PRO A 10 9.92 17.73 3.19
CA PRO A 10 11.16 17.20 2.65
C PRO A 10 10.92 15.70 2.55
N GLU A 11 10.95 15.16 1.33
CA GLU A 11 11.10 13.73 1.09
C GLU A 11 12.50 13.37 1.56
N GLU A 12 12.70 13.41 2.88
CA GLU A 12 13.88 12.87 3.51
C GLU A 12 13.85 11.39 3.13
N GLU A 13 14.78 10.99 2.27
CA GLU A 13 14.98 9.59 1.90
C GLU A 13 15.36 8.84 3.18
N VAL A 14 14.35 8.44 3.96
CA VAL A 14 14.52 7.65 5.17
C VAL A 14 14.99 6.28 4.71
N THR A 15 16.31 6.13 4.62
CA THR A 15 16.92 4.83 4.40
C THR A 15 16.46 3.92 5.54
N PRO A 16 15.77 2.80 5.24
CA PRO A 16 15.34 1.90 6.29
C PRO A 16 16.56 1.38 7.03
N ASP A 17 16.60 1.57 8.35
CA ASP A 17 17.66 1.01 9.16
C ASP A 17 17.47 -0.52 9.25
N TYR A 18 18.35 -1.24 8.56
CA TYR A 18 18.35 -2.70 8.55
C TYR A 18 19.19 -3.32 9.68
N SER A 19 19.95 -2.52 10.45
CA SER A 19 20.82 -3.03 11.53
C SER A 19 20.04 -3.64 12.71
N LYS A 20 18.75 -3.32 12.80
CA LYS A 20 17.81 -3.83 13.82
C LYS A 20 17.22 -5.20 13.49
N TYR A 21 17.47 -5.75 12.29
CA TYR A 21 17.00 -7.07 11.90
C TYR A 21 18.17 -8.05 11.93
N ASP A 22 18.06 -9.08 12.76
CA ASP A 22 19.00 -10.19 12.78
C ASP A 22 18.87 -11.06 11.50
N GLU A 23 19.90 -11.84 11.17
CA GLU A 23 19.89 -12.76 10.01
C GLU A 23 18.72 -13.75 10.06
N ASP A 24 18.32 -14.15 11.27
CA ASP A 24 17.19 -15.05 11.53
C ASP A 24 15.83 -14.31 11.70
N SER A 25 15.77 -13.02 11.39
CA SER A 25 14.54 -12.22 11.52
C SER A 25 13.47 -12.71 10.56
N VAL A 26 12.49 -13.45 11.06
CA VAL A 26 11.31 -13.85 10.30
C VAL A 26 10.40 -12.63 10.11
N PRO A 27 9.93 -12.33 8.87
CA PRO A 27 8.94 -11.29 8.66
C PRO A 27 7.72 -11.51 9.56
N PRO A 28 7.09 -10.43 10.06
CA PRO A 28 5.84 -10.57 10.80
C PRO A 28 4.81 -11.31 9.93
N PRO A 29 3.93 -12.13 10.54
CA PRO A 29 2.90 -12.83 9.80
C PRO A 29 2.06 -11.82 9.01
N GLU A 30 1.77 -12.18 7.75
CA GLU A 30 0.92 -11.37 6.90
C GLU A 30 -0.43 -11.17 7.59
N LYS A 31 -0.82 -9.89 7.73
CA LYS A 31 -2.14 -9.57 8.22
C LYS A 31 -3.12 -9.82 7.08
N GLU A 32 -4.26 -10.45 7.38
CA GLU A 32 -5.35 -10.55 6.44
C GLU A 32 -5.87 -9.15 6.10
N ILE A 33 -5.45 -8.63 4.94
CA ILE A 33 -5.96 -7.37 4.41
C ILE A 33 -7.29 -7.71 3.74
N LYS A 34 -8.39 -7.21 4.32
CA LYS A 34 -9.69 -7.33 3.68
C LYS A 34 -9.65 -6.55 2.36
N HIS A 35 -10.10 -7.16 1.29
CA HIS A 35 -10.24 -6.52 -0.03
C HIS A 35 -11.44 -5.55 -0.08
N VAL A 36 -11.69 -4.85 1.02
CA VAL A 36 -12.77 -3.87 1.17
C VAL A 36 -12.18 -2.50 1.50
N HIS A 37 -12.66 -1.49 0.79
CA HIS A 37 -12.29 -0.11 0.98
C HIS A 37 -13.16 0.51 2.08
N PRO A 38 -12.56 0.96 3.20
CA PRO A 38 -13.33 1.53 4.29
C PRO A 38 -14.11 2.77 3.83
N GLY A 39 -15.44 2.72 3.99
CA GLY A 39 -16.36 3.80 3.61
C GLY A 39 -16.65 3.91 2.11
N ARG A 40 -16.09 3.02 1.27
CA ARG A 40 -16.30 3.00 -0.19
C ARG A 40 -16.57 1.58 -0.70
N PRO A 41 -17.73 1.00 -0.36
CA PRO A 41 -18.08 -0.36 -0.78
C PRO A 41 -18.24 -0.49 -2.31
N ASP A 42 -18.37 0.63 -3.02
CA ASP A 42 -18.36 0.70 -4.49
C ASP A 42 -17.00 0.31 -5.11
N LEU A 43 -15.92 0.41 -4.33
CA LEU A 43 -14.56 0.06 -4.74
C LEU A 43 -14.12 -1.31 -4.21
N ASP A 44 -14.95 -1.98 -3.40
CA ASP A 44 -14.64 -3.32 -2.88
C ASP A 44 -14.41 -4.27 -4.06
N TYR A 45 -13.41 -5.14 -3.93
CA TYR A 45 -13.18 -6.15 -4.95
C TYR A 45 -14.31 -7.17 -4.88
N ASP A 46 -14.93 -7.45 -6.02
CA ASP A 46 -15.85 -8.58 -6.12
C ASP A 46 -15.08 -9.88 -5.85
N ASP A 47 -15.61 -10.77 -5.01
CA ASP A 47 -15.07 -12.13 -4.78
C ASP A 47 -15.11 -13.02 -6.04
N ARG A 48 -15.56 -12.48 -7.18
CA ARG A 48 -15.55 -13.18 -8.46
C ARG A 48 -14.10 -13.23 -8.95
N PRO A 49 -13.55 -14.43 -9.22
CA PRO A 49 -12.24 -14.50 -9.87
C PRO A 49 -12.31 -13.67 -11.15
N VAL A 50 -11.28 -12.85 -11.40
CA VAL A 50 -11.13 -12.19 -12.69
C VAL A 50 -11.20 -13.31 -13.73
N GLY A 51 -12.26 -13.31 -14.54
CA GLY A 51 -12.50 -14.35 -15.53
C GLY A 51 -11.32 -14.47 -16.49
N PRO A 52 -11.28 -15.50 -17.34
CA PRO A 52 -10.25 -15.59 -18.37
C PRO A 52 -10.17 -14.26 -19.13
N ALA A 53 -8.95 -13.79 -19.39
CA ALA A 53 -8.73 -12.58 -20.17
C ALA A 53 -9.52 -12.68 -21.49
N PRO A 54 -10.15 -11.59 -21.96
CA PRO A 54 -10.91 -11.63 -23.21
C PRO A 54 -10.01 -12.08 -24.35
N GLU A 55 -10.50 -13.00 -25.19
CA GLU A 55 -9.86 -13.34 -26.45
C GLU A 55 -10.05 -12.17 -27.43
N GLU A 56 -8.96 -11.73 -28.07
CA GLU A 56 -8.92 -10.60 -29.03
C GLU A 56 -9.66 -10.89 -30.36
#